data_AF-A0A8D8M6Y0-F1
#
_entry.id   AF-A0A8D8M6Y0-F1
#
_cell.length_a   1.000
_cell.length_b   1.000
_cell.length_c   1.000
_cell.angle_alpha   90.00
_cell.angle_beta   90.00
_cell.angle_gamma   90.00
#
_symmetry.space_group_name_H-M   'P 1'
#
loop_
_entity.id
_entity.type
_entity.pdbx_description
1 polymer ?
#
loop_
_entity_poly.entity_id
_entity_poly.type
_entity_poly.pdbx_seq_one_letter_code
_entity_poly.pdbx_strand_id
1 'polypeptide(L)'
;MSQNRSDEDSLSNWSLSSAETAYNFPSNQKTTFCPGDKTPAYDRSRRLQLLVLPFIPIVALIVQTSIALNEILDYRNEVMAIEEQVIEATKLGKVVTQIQLERSEVAFRLFTNGNNTLRSNLSTRFADVDRTLSSVSTWPVISVPHYANGTALTIVNKTEFIHSLQEFRKKSNEKQNSIDEVLHWYTSVNAVLLEHMTQQIKETDRSSSSVWRYLISFKNLLRSIENFGISVVQGINYFARGSLSREKHLYYVQHDTICNDLLYSILHYIPDLHEFYEEIKKNMTDYKLVEER
;
A
#
# COMPACT_ATOMS: atom_id res chain seq x y z
N MET A 1 41.21 -53.38 -28.42
CA MET A 1 41.01 -53.08 -29.85
C MET A 1 39.87 -52.07 -29.92
N SER A 2 40.23 -50.80 -29.68
CA SER A 2 40.17 -49.66 -30.65
C SER A 2 38.75 -49.06 -30.74
N GLN A 3 38.52 -47.88 -30.13
CA GLN A 3 38.66 -46.51 -30.73
C GLN A 3 37.42 -46.14 -31.56
N ASN A 4 36.89 -44.92 -31.61
CA ASN A 4 37.04 -43.62 -30.93
C ASN A 4 35.97 -42.67 -31.57
N ARG A 5 35.90 -41.40 -31.10
CA ARG A 5 35.30 -40.19 -31.74
C ARG A 5 33.87 -39.85 -31.26
N SER A 6 33.53 -38.79 -30.51
CA SER A 6 33.94 -37.38 -30.28
C SER A 6 33.05 -36.36 -31.03
N ASP A 7 32.42 -35.47 -30.26
CA ASP A 7 31.99 -34.08 -30.55
C ASP A 7 31.90 -33.41 -29.14
N GLU A 8 32.77 -32.49 -28.68
CA GLU A 8 32.91 -31.03 -28.96
C GLU A 8 31.57 -30.26 -28.80
N ASP A 9 31.37 -29.18 -28.02
CA ASP A 9 32.19 -28.11 -27.42
C ASP A 9 31.45 -27.52 -26.18
N SER A 10 32.03 -26.88 -25.17
CA SER A 10 32.57 -25.51 -25.24
C SER A 10 33.09 -25.02 -23.88
N LEU A 11 34.05 -24.09 -23.92
CA LEU A 11 34.51 -23.17 -22.86
C LEU A 11 35.65 -23.64 -21.94
N SER A 12 36.86 -23.68 -22.50
CA SER A 12 38.03 -23.12 -21.83
C SER A 12 39.07 -22.75 -22.87
N ASN A 13 39.57 -21.51 -22.85
CA ASN A 13 40.92 -21.12 -23.27
C ASN A 13 41.09 -19.59 -23.31
N TRP A 14 41.97 -19.06 -22.45
CA TRP A 14 43.24 -18.48 -22.90
C TRP A 14 44.12 -18.09 -21.71
N SER A 15 45.04 -18.99 -21.37
CA SER A 15 46.34 -18.67 -20.77
C SER A 15 47.35 -18.53 -21.90
N LEU A 16 47.79 -17.30 -22.17
CA LEU A 16 48.90 -17.02 -23.09
C LEU A 16 50.22 -17.27 -22.36
N SER A 17 50.73 -18.50 -22.52
CA SER A 17 52.15 -18.81 -22.44
C SER A 17 52.79 -18.40 -23.77
N SER A 18 53.81 -17.55 -23.74
CA SER A 18 54.59 -17.23 -24.92
C SER A 18 56.07 -17.28 -24.58
N ALA A 19 56.76 -18.29 -25.12
CA ALA A 19 58.16 -18.25 -25.53
C ALA A 19 58.49 -19.58 -26.22
N GLU A 20 58.21 -19.64 -27.52
CA GLU A 20 58.72 -20.69 -28.39
C GLU A 20 60.17 -20.40 -28.81
N THR A 21 60.98 -21.46 -28.70
CA THR A 21 62.04 -21.91 -29.61
C THR A 21 63.30 -21.05 -29.81
N ALA A 22 64.39 -21.60 -29.26
CA ALA A 22 65.76 -21.33 -29.67
C ALA A 22 66.09 -22.09 -30.97
N TYR A 23 66.52 -21.37 -32.01
CA TYR A 23 67.26 -21.93 -33.13
C TYR A 23 68.65 -21.29 -33.21
N ASN A 24 69.66 -22.15 -33.18
CA ASN A 24 71.08 -21.85 -33.34
C ASN A 24 71.44 -21.63 -34.82
N PHE A 25 72.29 -20.64 -35.12
CA PHE A 25 73.35 -20.65 -36.15
C PHE A 25 74.30 -19.43 -35.91
N PRO A 26 75.57 -19.45 -36.36
CA PRO A 26 76.72 -19.16 -35.51
C PRO A 26 77.57 -17.96 -36.01
N SER A 27 78.58 -17.63 -35.19
CA SER A 27 79.81 -16.88 -35.50
C SER A 27 79.68 -15.45 -36.05
N ASN A 28 80.05 -14.45 -35.25
CA ASN A 28 81.39 -13.87 -35.36
C ASN A 28 81.73 -12.90 -34.21
N GLN A 29 83.03 -12.75 -34.04
CA GLN A 29 83.81 -12.15 -32.97
C GLN A 29 83.64 -10.63 -32.72
N LYS A 30 83.94 -10.24 -31.46
CA LYS A 30 84.35 -8.91 -30.95
C LYS A 30 83.18 -7.91 -30.83
N THR A 31 82.93 -7.22 -29.72
CA THR A 31 83.83 -6.62 -28.72
C THR A 31 83.09 -6.47 -27.39
N THR A 32 83.81 -6.69 -26.30
CA THR A 32 83.49 -6.23 -24.95
C THR A 32 83.18 -4.73 -24.96
N PHE A 33 81.93 -4.35 -24.69
CA PHE A 33 81.58 -3.01 -24.25
C PHE A 33 80.35 -3.16 -23.36
N CYS A 34 80.56 -3.19 -22.04
CA CYS A 34 79.49 -2.99 -21.08
C CYS A 34 79.09 -1.51 -21.14
N PRO A 35 77.91 -1.12 -21.66
CA PRO A 35 77.43 0.23 -21.48
C PRO A 35 76.58 0.22 -20.21
N GLY A 36 77.24 0.52 -19.09
CA GLY A 36 76.62 1.08 -17.89
C GLY A 36 75.61 0.20 -17.16
N ASP A 37 75.96 -0.16 -15.93
CA ASP A 37 74.98 -0.44 -14.88
C ASP A 37 73.97 0.71 -14.79
N LYS A 38 72.81 0.52 -15.40
CA LYS A 38 71.55 1.10 -14.94
C LYS A 38 70.70 -0.06 -14.48
N THR A 39 70.88 -0.41 -13.22
CA THR A 39 69.89 -1.18 -12.47
C THR A 39 68.50 -0.56 -12.73
N PRO A 40 67.46 -1.34 -13.07
CA PRO A 40 66.14 -0.78 -13.38
C PRO A 40 65.36 -0.43 -12.09
N ALA A 41 66.06 0.16 -11.11
CA ALA A 41 65.66 0.18 -9.71
C ALA A 41 65.91 1.52 -9.01
N TYR A 42 65.81 2.67 -9.70
CA TYR A 42 65.86 3.95 -9.00
C TYR A 42 65.17 5.10 -9.74
N ASP A 43 63.83 5.06 -9.79
CA ASP A 43 63.07 6.29 -9.98
C ASP A 43 62.09 6.45 -8.80
N ARG A 44 62.24 7.57 -8.07
CA ARG A 44 61.40 7.93 -6.92
C ARG A 44 59.92 7.97 -7.30
N SER A 45 59.63 8.30 -8.56
CA SER A 45 58.29 8.32 -9.15
C SER A 45 57.64 6.93 -9.20
N ARG A 46 58.38 5.89 -9.64
CA ARG A 46 57.84 4.52 -9.78
C ARG A 46 57.54 3.85 -8.44
N ARG A 47 58.29 4.21 -7.38
CA ARG A 47 58.04 3.75 -6.00
C ARG A 47 56.76 4.37 -5.43
N LEU A 48 56.51 5.66 -5.69
CA LEU A 48 55.25 6.32 -5.33
C LEU A 48 54.07 5.74 -6.11
N GLN A 49 54.25 5.42 -7.38
CA GLN A 49 53.22 4.77 -8.21
C GLN A 49 52.81 3.39 -7.67
N LEU A 50 53.77 2.54 -7.30
CA LEU A 50 53.49 1.22 -6.70
C LEU A 50 52.84 1.33 -5.31
N LEU A 51 53.07 2.42 -4.59
CA LEU A 51 52.44 2.69 -3.30
C LEU A 51 50.99 3.19 -3.47
N VAL A 52 50.73 4.04 -4.47
CA VAL A 52 49.43 4.74 -4.66
C VAL A 52 48.41 3.90 -5.44
N LEU A 53 48.86 3.08 -6.40
CA LEU A 53 47.98 2.24 -7.22
C LEU A 53 46.98 1.38 -6.42
N PRO A 54 47.36 0.69 -5.31
CA PRO A 54 46.41 -0.07 -4.51
C PRO A 54 45.43 0.78 -3.69
N PHE A 55 45.68 2.09 -3.49
CA PHE A 55 44.73 2.97 -2.79
C PHE A 55 43.56 3.39 -3.68
N ILE A 56 43.72 3.40 -5.00
CA ILE A 56 42.65 3.76 -5.94
C ILE A 56 41.38 2.90 -5.73
N PRO A 57 41.45 1.56 -5.73
CA PRO A 57 40.26 0.73 -5.46
C PRO A 57 39.73 0.88 -4.03
N ILE A 58 40.60 1.12 -3.04
CA ILE A 58 40.18 1.34 -1.65
C ILE A 58 39.36 2.63 -1.52
N VAL A 59 39.84 3.73 -2.11
CA VAL A 59 39.12 5.01 -2.13
C VAL A 59 37.82 4.89 -2.92
N ALA A 60 37.83 4.19 -4.06
CA ALA A 60 36.62 3.93 -4.83
C ALA A 60 35.56 3.17 -4.02
N LEU A 61 35.97 2.15 -3.26
CA LEU A 61 35.08 1.42 -2.35
C LEU A 61 34.55 2.31 -1.22
N ILE A 62 35.37 3.18 -0.64
CA ILE A 62 34.94 4.11 0.41
C ILE A 62 33.90 5.09 -0.15
N VAL A 63 34.12 5.64 -1.35
CA VAL A 63 33.18 6.55 -2.00
C VAL A 63 31.87 5.82 -2.32
N GLN A 64 31.93 4.63 -2.92
CA GLN A 64 30.74 3.83 -3.24
C GLN A 64 29.94 3.47 -1.99
N THR A 65 30.61 3.02 -0.94
CA THR A 65 29.94 2.68 0.33
C THR A 65 29.34 3.90 1.00
N SER A 66 29.97 5.07 0.90
CA SER A 66 29.43 6.33 1.42
C SER A 66 28.17 6.77 0.66
N ILE A 67 28.16 6.66 -0.67
CA ILE A 67 26.99 6.96 -1.50
C ILE A 67 25.85 5.99 -1.16
N ALA A 68 26.13 4.69 -1.14
CA ALA A 68 25.14 3.66 -0.80
C ALA A 68 24.57 3.86 0.62
N LEU A 69 25.40 4.22 1.60
CA LEU A 69 24.93 4.52 2.95
C LEU A 69 23.99 5.73 2.96
N ASN A 70 24.33 6.80 2.24
CA ASN A 70 23.49 7.99 2.18
C ASN A 70 22.12 7.67 1.56
N GLU A 71 22.10 6.90 0.46
CA GLU A 71 20.86 6.42 -0.15
C GLU A 71 20.01 5.57 0.81
N ILE A 72 20.65 4.69 1.60
CA ILE A 72 19.96 3.86 2.60
C ILE A 72 19.41 4.73 3.76
N LEU A 73 20.13 5.77 4.18
CA LEU A 73 19.66 6.67 5.24
C LEU A 73 18.47 7.51 4.77
N ASP A 74 18.54 8.07 3.57
CA ASP A 74 17.44 8.81 2.96
C ASP A 74 16.20 7.91 2.82
N TYR A 75 16.39 6.66 2.34
CA TYR A 75 15.33 5.67 2.26
C TYR A 75 14.71 5.35 3.63
N ARG A 76 15.53 5.16 4.68
CA ARG A 76 15.00 4.89 6.02
C ARG A 76 14.17 6.05 6.56
N ASN A 77 14.63 7.29 6.36
CA ASN A 77 13.91 8.47 6.80
C ASN A 77 12.55 8.59 6.10
N GLU A 78 12.49 8.30 4.80
CA GLU A 78 11.24 8.28 4.02
C GLU A 78 10.27 7.22 4.51
N VAL A 79 10.74 5.99 4.75
CA VAL A 79 9.91 4.89 5.26
C VAL A 79 9.39 5.19 6.66
N MET A 80 10.21 5.77 7.55
CA MET A 80 9.77 6.17 8.89
C MET A 80 8.66 7.23 8.84
N ALA A 81 8.75 8.19 7.93
CA ALA A 81 7.70 9.19 7.75
C ALA A 81 6.40 8.58 7.21
N ILE A 82 6.49 7.59 6.32
CA ILE A 82 5.32 6.83 5.83
C ILE A 82 4.69 6.02 6.98
N GLU A 83 5.49 5.37 7.82
CA GLU A 83 5.00 4.59 8.95
C GLU A 83 4.20 5.46 9.93
N GLU A 84 4.73 6.64 10.29
CA GLU A 84 4.02 7.60 11.15
C GLU A 84 2.67 8.01 10.55
N GLN A 85 2.65 8.36 9.26
CA GLN A 85 1.42 8.72 8.55
C GLN A 85 0.39 7.57 8.56
N VAL A 86 0.83 6.32 8.32
CA VAL A 86 -0.06 5.15 8.33
C VAL A 86 -0.62 4.88 9.73
N ILE A 87 0.18 5.06 10.78
CA ILE A 87 -0.27 4.90 12.17
C ILE A 87 -1.35 5.93 12.50
N GLU A 88 -1.17 7.18 12.10
CA GLU A 88 -2.17 8.23 12.28
C GLU A 88 -3.44 7.97 11.48
N ALA A 89 -3.30 7.64 10.20
CA ALA A 89 -4.41 7.27 9.33
C ALA A 89 -5.19 6.07 9.88
N THR A 90 -4.51 5.08 10.47
CA THR A 90 -5.15 3.91 11.10
C THR A 90 -6.00 4.30 12.32
N LYS A 91 -5.56 5.29 13.12
CA LYS A 91 -6.37 5.79 14.24
C LYS A 91 -7.67 6.45 13.74
N LEU A 92 -7.59 7.25 12.67
CA LEU A 92 -8.77 7.83 12.03
C LEU A 92 -9.64 6.76 11.37
N GLY A 93 -9.03 5.76 10.73
CA GLY A 93 -9.70 4.62 10.11
C GLY A 93 -10.59 3.85 11.09
N LYS A 94 -10.18 3.72 12.36
CA LYS A 94 -11.04 3.14 13.41
C LYS A 94 -12.34 3.92 13.58
N VAL A 95 -12.30 5.26 13.55
CA VAL A 95 -13.52 6.09 13.62
C VAL A 95 -14.39 5.87 12.39
N VAL A 96 -13.79 5.87 11.19
CA VAL A 96 -14.51 5.61 9.93
C VAL A 96 -15.24 4.27 9.99
N THR A 97 -14.56 3.20 10.39
CA THR A 97 -15.19 1.87 10.52
C THR A 97 -16.33 1.87 11.52
N GLN A 98 -16.20 2.56 12.67
CA GLN A 98 -17.30 2.64 13.64
C GLN A 98 -18.52 3.38 13.09
N ILE A 99 -18.32 4.46 12.32
CA ILE A 99 -19.42 5.20 11.68
C ILE A 99 -20.05 4.37 10.55
N GLN A 100 -19.26 3.62 9.78
CA GLN A 100 -19.76 2.67 8.77
C GLN A 100 -20.64 1.57 9.38
N LEU A 101 -20.23 1.05 10.54
CA LEU A 101 -21.01 0.08 11.31
C LEU A 101 -22.30 0.71 11.87
N GLU A 102 -22.21 1.91 12.44
CA GLU A 102 -23.38 2.68 12.91
C GLU A 102 -24.39 2.89 11.78
N ARG A 103 -23.95 3.35 10.60
CA ARG A 103 -24.81 3.49 9.41
C ARG A 103 -25.57 2.20 9.10
N SER A 104 -24.86 1.08 9.10
CA SER A 104 -25.44 -0.22 8.74
C SER A 104 -26.51 -0.67 9.75
N GLU A 105 -26.30 -0.41 11.04
CA GLU A 105 -27.26 -0.71 12.09
C GLU A 105 -28.47 0.23 12.09
N VAL A 106 -28.23 1.52 11.87
CA VAL A 106 -29.31 2.52 11.69
C VAL A 106 -30.16 2.14 10.47
N ALA A 107 -29.54 1.82 9.33
CA ALA A 107 -30.24 1.36 8.13
C ALA A 107 -31.12 0.14 8.43
N PHE A 108 -30.55 -0.87 9.09
CA PHE A 108 -31.28 -2.08 9.45
C PHE A 108 -32.49 -1.78 10.33
N ARG A 109 -32.32 -0.96 11.37
CA ARG A 109 -33.43 -0.57 12.27
C ARG A 109 -34.51 0.21 11.54
N LEU A 110 -34.12 1.16 10.67
CA LEU A 110 -35.04 1.99 9.90
C LEU A 110 -35.86 1.15 8.91
N PHE A 111 -35.23 0.21 8.20
CA PHE A 111 -35.94 -0.63 7.23
C PHE A 111 -36.83 -1.70 7.88
N THR A 112 -36.49 -2.16 9.08
CA THR A 112 -37.25 -3.20 9.82
C THR A 112 -38.27 -2.63 10.80
N ASN A 113 -38.47 -1.31 10.83
CA ASN A 113 -39.32 -0.60 11.81
C ASN A 113 -38.99 -0.90 13.28
N GLY A 114 -37.80 -1.42 13.58
CA GLY A 114 -37.38 -1.83 14.92
C GLY A 114 -38.04 -3.11 15.46
N ASN A 115 -38.79 -3.85 14.64
CA ASN A 115 -39.52 -5.06 15.09
C ASN A 115 -38.65 -6.32 15.17
N ASN A 116 -37.44 -6.30 14.60
CA ASN A 116 -36.57 -7.48 14.53
C ASN A 116 -35.51 -7.47 15.64
N THR A 117 -35.48 -8.55 16.43
CA THR A 117 -34.53 -8.81 17.53
C THR A 117 -33.13 -9.25 17.08
N LEU A 118 -32.92 -9.44 15.77
CA LEU A 118 -31.73 -10.08 15.20
C LEU A 118 -30.47 -9.22 15.17
N ARG A 119 -30.57 -7.90 15.33
CA ARG A 119 -29.39 -7.01 15.19
C ARG A 119 -29.50 -5.72 16.02
N SER A 120 -28.75 -5.79 17.12
CA SER A 120 -28.14 -4.73 17.96
C SER A 120 -29.00 -3.72 18.73
N ASN A 121 -28.55 -3.51 19.97
CA ASN A 121 -28.89 -2.36 20.78
C ASN A 121 -28.18 -1.13 20.20
N LEU A 122 -28.88 -0.31 19.40
CA LEU A 122 -28.33 0.90 18.79
C LEU A 122 -27.64 1.83 19.82
N SER A 123 -28.08 1.80 21.08
CA SER A 123 -27.45 2.55 22.16
C SER A 123 -26.01 2.10 22.45
N THR A 124 -25.70 0.80 22.35
CA THR A 124 -24.32 0.32 22.56
C THR A 124 -23.44 0.75 21.39
N ARG A 125 -23.96 0.69 20.15
CA ARG A 125 -23.24 1.14 18.96
C ARG A 125 -22.88 2.62 19.04
N PHE A 126 -23.83 3.47 19.47
CA PHE A 126 -23.55 4.90 19.67
C PHE A 126 -22.47 5.12 20.72
N ALA A 127 -22.51 4.38 21.84
CA ALA A 127 -21.48 4.47 22.88
C ALA A 127 -20.09 4.03 22.37
N ASP A 128 -20.02 2.99 21.53
CA ASP A 128 -18.76 2.52 20.93
C ASP A 128 -18.14 3.58 20.00
N VAL A 129 -18.99 4.25 19.21
CA VAL A 129 -18.57 5.34 18.32
C VAL A 129 -18.08 6.51 19.16
N ASP A 130 -18.81 6.92 20.19
CA ASP A 130 -18.44 8.04 21.05
C ASP A 130 -17.12 7.78 21.79
N ARG A 131 -16.92 6.55 22.28
CA ARG A 131 -15.65 6.13 22.88
C ARG A 131 -14.50 6.22 21.88
N THR A 132 -14.70 5.69 20.67
CA THR A 132 -13.66 5.70 19.63
C THR A 132 -13.34 7.14 19.22
N LEU A 133 -14.36 7.97 19.08
CA LEU A 133 -14.23 9.38 18.74
C LEU A 133 -13.45 10.13 19.82
N SER A 134 -13.72 9.88 21.11
CA SER A 134 -12.95 10.47 22.22
C SER A 134 -11.46 10.13 22.17
N SER A 135 -11.10 8.93 21.70
CA SER A 135 -9.71 8.45 21.66
C SER A 135 -8.82 9.11 20.59
N VAL A 136 -9.43 9.72 19.57
CA VAL A 136 -8.69 10.36 18.47
C VAL A 136 -8.26 11.78 18.86
N SER A 137 -6.96 12.04 18.89
CA SER A 137 -6.39 13.35 19.23
C SER A 137 -6.42 14.34 18.08
N THR A 138 -6.18 13.87 16.86
CA THR A 138 -6.03 14.70 15.65
C THR A 138 -7.30 14.61 14.82
N TRP A 139 -7.97 15.74 14.56
CA TRP A 139 -9.22 15.77 13.81
C TRP A 139 -9.07 16.54 12.50
N PRO A 140 -9.57 16.00 11.37
CA PRO A 140 -9.50 16.68 10.10
C PRO A 140 -10.57 17.74 9.92
N VAL A 141 -10.26 18.75 9.10
CA VAL A 141 -11.28 19.67 8.60
C VAL A 141 -12.13 18.92 7.58
N ILE A 142 -13.42 18.77 7.88
CA ILE A 142 -14.36 18.04 7.02
C ILE A 142 -15.53 18.94 6.63
N SER A 143 -16.05 18.78 5.41
CA SER A 143 -17.28 19.48 5.00
C SER A 143 -18.40 18.47 4.86
N VAL A 144 -19.39 18.54 5.74
CA VAL A 144 -20.54 17.62 5.79
C VAL A 144 -21.78 18.36 5.29
N PRO A 145 -22.64 17.77 4.45
CA PRO A 145 -23.88 18.41 4.02
C PRO A 145 -24.76 18.81 5.21
N HIS A 146 -25.25 20.06 5.25
CA HIS A 146 -26.15 20.49 6.32
C HIS A 146 -27.50 19.81 6.18
N TYR A 147 -27.97 19.25 7.30
CA TYR A 147 -29.24 18.54 7.38
C TYR A 147 -30.45 19.43 7.06
N ALA A 148 -30.43 20.74 7.35
CA ALA A 148 -31.63 21.58 7.25
C ALA A 148 -31.76 22.41 5.96
N ASN A 149 -30.69 22.72 5.22
CA ASN A 149 -30.74 23.74 4.14
C ASN A 149 -29.80 23.49 2.94
N GLY A 150 -29.27 22.28 2.73
CA GLY A 150 -28.52 21.94 1.51
C GLY A 150 -27.15 22.62 1.32
N THR A 151 -26.80 23.63 2.12
CA THR A 151 -25.46 24.21 2.17
C THR A 151 -24.54 23.29 2.96
N ALA A 152 -23.38 22.89 2.44
CA ALA A 152 -22.42 22.10 3.23
C ALA A 152 -21.93 22.89 4.46
N LEU A 153 -21.98 22.27 5.64
CA LEU A 153 -21.29 22.77 6.82
C LEU A 153 -19.83 22.32 6.75
N THR A 154 -18.90 23.27 6.67
CA THR A 154 -17.50 22.99 6.97
C THR A 154 -17.35 22.84 8.47
N ILE A 155 -17.25 21.60 8.93
CA ILE A 155 -16.99 21.22 10.32
C ILE A 155 -15.48 21.14 10.51
N VAL A 156 -14.94 22.17 11.16
CA VAL A 156 -13.49 22.29 11.40
C VAL A 156 -13.12 21.57 12.69
N ASN A 157 -13.98 21.62 13.71
CA ASN A 157 -13.67 21.12 15.03
C ASN A 157 -14.31 19.76 15.34
N LYS A 158 -13.54 18.89 16.01
CA LYS A 158 -14.03 17.59 16.52
C LYS A 158 -15.29 17.73 17.38
N THR A 159 -15.34 18.76 18.21
CA THR A 159 -16.46 19.04 19.12
C THR A 159 -17.73 19.42 18.35
N GLU A 160 -17.59 20.20 17.27
CA GLU A 160 -18.70 20.55 16.37
C GLU A 160 -19.22 19.30 15.66
N PHE A 161 -18.32 18.40 15.22
CA PHE A 161 -18.72 17.12 14.64
C PHE A 161 -19.51 16.26 15.63
N ILE A 162 -19.02 16.11 16.86
CA ILE A 162 -19.71 15.38 17.94
C ILE A 162 -21.10 15.95 18.17
N HIS A 163 -21.22 17.28 18.30
CA HIS A 163 -22.49 17.94 18.50
C HIS A 163 -23.45 17.71 17.33
N SER A 164 -22.97 17.86 16.09
CA SER A 164 -23.77 17.59 14.89
C SER A 164 -24.23 16.14 14.81
N LEU A 165 -23.38 15.17 15.18
CA LEU A 165 -23.72 13.75 15.22
C LEU A 165 -24.78 13.45 16.27
N GLN A 166 -24.67 14.05 17.47
CA GLN A 166 -25.66 13.89 18.55
C GLN A 166 -27.01 14.50 18.18
N GLU A 167 -27.03 15.71 17.61
CA GLU A 167 -28.26 16.34 17.12
C GLU A 167 -28.92 15.49 16.03
N PHE A 168 -28.11 14.96 15.11
CA PHE A 168 -28.60 14.11 14.03
C PHE A 168 -29.22 12.81 14.56
N ARG A 169 -28.55 12.12 15.49
CA ARG A 169 -29.08 10.90 16.14
C ARG A 169 -30.39 11.17 16.87
N LYS A 170 -30.53 12.32 17.54
CA LYS A 170 -31.77 12.73 18.22
C LYS A 170 -32.92 12.90 17.22
N LYS A 171 -32.70 13.67 16.15
CA LYS A 171 -33.69 13.90 15.08
C LYS A 171 -34.08 12.60 14.36
N SER A 172 -33.12 11.71 14.12
CA SER A 172 -33.37 10.40 13.53
C SER A 172 -34.25 9.50 14.41
N ASN A 173 -34.10 9.55 15.74
CA ASN A 173 -34.93 8.78 16.66
C ASN A 173 -36.38 9.30 16.73
N GLU A 174 -36.57 10.61 16.53
CA GLU A 174 -37.89 11.26 16.49
C GLU A 174 -38.64 11.00 15.16
N LYS A 175 -38.07 10.21 14.24
CA LYS A 175 -38.61 9.90 12.89
C LYS A 175 -38.99 11.14 12.07
N GLN A 176 -38.37 12.29 12.35
CA GLN A 176 -38.61 13.52 11.59
C GLN A 176 -38.01 13.44 10.16
N ASN A 177 -37.09 12.50 9.93
CA ASN A 177 -36.25 12.46 8.74
C ASN A 177 -36.67 11.31 7.82
N SER A 178 -36.53 11.51 6.51
CA SER A 178 -36.65 10.41 5.55
C SER A 178 -35.50 9.41 5.74
N ILE A 179 -35.77 8.12 5.52
CA ILE A 179 -34.73 7.07 5.59
C ILE A 179 -33.60 7.39 4.60
N ASP A 180 -33.94 7.88 3.41
CA ASP A 180 -32.95 8.20 2.38
C ASP A 180 -32.07 9.40 2.79
N GLU A 181 -32.62 10.40 3.50
CA GLU A 181 -31.84 11.52 4.06
C GLU A 181 -30.86 11.05 5.13
N VAL A 182 -31.30 10.16 6.01
CA VAL A 182 -30.46 9.63 7.09
C VAL A 182 -29.26 8.88 6.51
N LEU A 183 -29.51 8.03 5.53
CA LEU A 183 -28.46 7.25 4.87
C LEU A 183 -27.53 8.12 4.03
N HIS A 184 -28.05 9.15 3.36
CA HIS A 184 -27.25 10.10 2.59
C HIS A 184 -26.28 10.87 3.49
N TRP A 185 -26.74 11.32 4.66
CA TRP A 185 -25.88 12.00 5.63
C TRP A 185 -24.72 11.10 6.09
N TYR A 186 -25.00 9.88 6.56
CA TYR A 186 -23.94 8.94 6.98
C TYR A 186 -22.97 8.61 5.84
N THR A 187 -23.47 8.39 4.63
CA THR A 187 -22.63 8.08 3.46
C THR A 187 -21.74 9.26 3.10
N SER A 188 -22.23 10.49 3.23
CA SER A 188 -21.43 11.70 3.01
C SER A 188 -20.35 11.87 4.07
N VAL A 189 -20.67 11.63 5.35
CA VAL A 189 -19.69 11.67 6.44
C VAL A 189 -18.59 10.63 6.23
N ASN A 190 -18.95 9.39 5.88
CA ASN A 190 -17.98 8.33 5.59
C ASN A 190 -17.10 8.69 4.40
N ALA A 191 -17.68 9.21 3.31
CA ALA A 191 -16.93 9.59 2.12
C ALA A 191 -15.88 10.66 2.42
N VAL A 192 -16.23 11.70 3.18
CA VAL A 192 -15.30 12.79 3.51
C VAL A 192 -14.20 12.34 4.47
N LEU A 193 -14.53 11.53 5.48
CA LEU A 193 -13.52 10.99 6.41
C LEU A 193 -12.59 10.00 5.70
N LEU A 194 -13.13 9.16 4.82
CA LEU A 194 -12.37 8.23 4.00
C LEU A 194 -11.43 8.98 3.07
N GLU A 195 -11.91 10.00 2.37
CA GLU A 195 -11.10 10.85 1.50
C GLU A 195 -9.95 11.46 2.28
N HIS A 196 -10.22 12.10 3.42
CA HIS A 196 -9.17 12.69 4.25
C HIS A 196 -8.12 11.67 4.68
N MET A 197 -8.56 10.50 5.17
CA MET A 197 -7.64 9.43 5.56
C MET A 197 -6.78 8.95 4.39
N THR A 198 -7.36 8.80 3.20
CA THR A 198 -6.61 8.38 2.00
C THR A 198 -5.66 9.46 1.49
N GLN A 199 -5.96 10.74 1.69
CA GLN A 199 -5.08 11.87 1.36
C GLN A 199 -3.88 11.99 2.31
N GLN A 200 -4.04 11.63 3.59
CA GLN A 200 -2.93 11.61 4.55
C GLN A 200 -1.84 10.61 4.16
N ILE A 201 -2.20 9.54 3.45
CA ILE A 201 -1.27 8.52 2.98
C ILE A 201 -0.67 9.00 1.67
N LYS A 202 0.53 9.59 1.75
CA LYS A 202 1.24 10.09 0.58
C LYS A 202 1.66 8.92 -0.32
N GLU A 203 1.24 8.98 -1.58
CA GLU A 203 1.81 8.16 -2.65
C GLU A 203 3.19 8.73 -2.93
N THR A 204 4.24 8.00 -2.56
CA THR A 204 5.60 8.43 -2.87
C THR A 204 6.20 7.49 -3.90
N ASP A 205 6.44 8.03 -5.10
CA ASP A 205 7.02 7.30 -6.23
C ASP A 205 8.51 6.98 -6.02
N ARG A 206 9.17 7.61 -5.03
CA ARG A 206 10.60 7.44 -4.73
C ARG A 206 10.90 6.29 -3.77
N SER A 207 10.05 6.05 -2.77
CA SER A 207 10.19 4.94 -1.83
C SER A 207 9.96 3.61 -2.53
N SER A 208 11.04 2.93 -2.95
CA SER A 208 11.15 1.50 -3.30
C SER A 208 9.92 0.83 -3.96
N SER A 209 10.09 0.22 -5.12
CA SER A 209 9.07 -0.46 -5.95
C SER A 209 8.01 -1.37 -5.25
N SER A 210 8.08 -1.64 -3.95
CA SER A 210 7.17 -2.48 -3.17
C SER A 210 6.29 -1.74 -2.16
N VAL A 211 6.76 -0.72 -1.43
CA VAL A 211 5.98 -0.09 -0.33
C VAL A 211 4.73 0.60 -0.86
N TRP A 212 4.83 1.30 -1.98
CA TRP A 212 3.70 1.97 -2.61
C TRP A 212 2.55 1.01 -2.94
N ARG A 213 2.84 -0.26 -3.27
CA ARG A 213 1.83 -1.30 -3.56
C ARG A 213 0.98 -1.62 -2.34
N TYR A 214 1.58 -1.62 -1.15
CA TYR A 214 0.85 -1.80 0.11
C TYR A 214 -0.01 -0.58 0.43
N LEU A 215 0.50 0.64 0.19
CA LEU A 215 -0.26 1.86 0.42
C LEU A 215 -1.47 1.98 -0.52
N ILE A 216 -1.31 1.75 -1.82
CA ILE A 216 -2.44 1.79 -2.77
C ILE A 216 -3.45 0.68 -2.47
N SER A 217 -2.98 -0.52 -2.11
CA SER A 217 -3.85 -1.63 -1.70
C SER A 217 -4.63 -1.30 -0.43
N PHE A 218 -3.99 -0.65 0.54
CA PHE A 218 -4.67 -0.19 1.75
C PHE A 218 -5.78 0.81 1.43
N LYS A 219 -5.52 1.82 0.57
CA LYS A 219 -6.56 2.76 0.11
C LYS A 219 -7.69 2.04 -0.63
N ASN A 220 -7.36 1.13 -1.54
CA ASN A 220 -8.34 0.36 -2.30
C ASN A 220 -9.18 -0.54 -1.39
N LEU A 221 -8.60 -1.11 -0.33
CA LEU A 221 -9.32 -1.94 0.63
C LEU A 221 -10.38 -1.11 1.36
N LEU A 222 -10.00 0.06 1.85
CA LEU A 222 -10.90 0.96 2.56
C LEU A 222 -12.05 1.44 1.66
N ARG A 223 -11.75 1.76 0.39
CA ARG A 223 -12.76 2.10 -0.62
C ARG A 223 -13.65 0.91 -0.96
N SER A 224 -13.10 -0.30 -1.07
CA SER A 224 -13.86 -1.52 -1.34
C SER A 224 -14.87 -1.79 -0.22
N ILE A 225 -14.45 -1.70 1.05
CA ILE A 225 -15.31 -1.86 2.22
C ILE A 225 -16.45 -0.82 2.24
N GLU A 226 -16.18 0.43 1.89
CA GLU A 226 -17.23 1.46 1.84
C GLU A 226 -18.26 1.18 0.74
N ASN A 227 -17.81 0.81 -0.46
CA ASN A 227 -18.68 0.45 -1.58
C ASN A 227 -19.52 -0.79 -1.25
N PHE A 228 -18.93 -1.80 -0.62
CA PHE A 228 -19.65 -2.95 -0.08
C PHE A 228 -20.72 -2.52 0.92
N GLY A 229 -20.38 -1.64 1.87
CA GLY A 229 -21.33 -1.12 2.86
C GLY A 229 -22.52 -0.41 2.23
N ILE A 230 -22.31 0.37 1.16
CA ILE A 230 -23.38 1.03 0.41
C ILE A 230 -24.28 -0.01 -0.28
N SER A 231 -23.69 -1.02 -0.93
CA SER A 231 -24.40 -2.14 -1.57
C SER A 231 -25.27 -2.91 -0.55
N VAL A 232 -24.70 -3.25 0.61
CA VAL A 232 -25.41 -3.96 1.69
C VAL A 232 -26.63 -3.19 2.18
N VAL A 233 -26.56 -1.87 2.32
CA VAL A 233 -27.71 -1.05 2.72
C VAL A 233 -28.88 -1.19 1.73
N GLN A 234 -28.62 -1.25 0.43
CA GLN A 234 -29.65 -1.50 -0.58
C GLN A 234 -30.17 -2.94 -0.56
N GLY A 235 -29.29 -3.91 -0.28
CA GLY A 235 -29.68 -5.30 -0.05
C GLY A 235 -30.65 -5.44 1.13
N ILE A 236 -30.35 -4.78 2.26
CA ILE A 236 -31.24 -4.73 3.43
C ILE A 236 -32.59 -4.11 3.05
N ASN A 237 -32.58 -3.01 2.29
CA ASN A 237 -33.81 -2.37 1.82
C ASN A 237 -34.68 -3.34 1.00
N TYR A 238 -34.08 -4.09 0.07
CA TYR A 238 -34.78 -5.10 -0.73
C TYR A 238 -35.39 -6.21 0.15
N PHE A 239 -34.63 -6.80 1.06
CA PHE A 239 -35.15 -7.87 1.93
C PHE A 239 -36.20 -7.38 2.92
N ALA A 240 -36.10 -6.13 3.40
CA ALA A 240 -37.07 -5.58 4.33
C ALA A 240 -38.39 -5.15 3.66
N ARG A 241 -38.33 -4.61 2.43
CA ARG A 241 -39.50 -4.09 1.72
C ARG A 241 -40.05 -5.03 0.65
N GLY A 242 -39.33 -6.09 0.30
CA GLY A 242 -39.68 -7.06 -0.74
C GLY A 242 -39.52 -6.55 -2.18
N SER A 243 -39.10 -5.31 -2.38
CA SER A 243 -38.86 -4.73 -3.71
C SER A 243 -37.86 -3.58 -3.64
N LEU A 244 -37.19 -3.32 -4.75
CA LEU A 244 -36.21 -2.23 -4.89
C LEU A 244 -36.55 -1.42 -6.15
N SER A 245 -36.64 -0.10 -6.02
CA SER A 245 -36.81 0.79 -7.17
C SER A 245 -35.64 0.66 -8.14
N ARG A 246 -35.88 0.90 -9.43
CA ARG A 246 -34.83 0.82 -10.48
C ARG A 246 -33.57 1.62 -10.15
N GLU A 247 -33.72 2.83 -9.61
CA GLU A 247 -32.59 3.68 -9.21
C GLU A 247 -31.75 3.03 -8.10
N LYS A 248 -32.40 2.59 -7.01
CA LYS A 248 -31.72 1.91 -5.91
C LYS A 248 -31.09 0.56 -6.32
N HIS A 249 -31.69 -0.14 -7.27
CA HIS A 249 -31.09 -1.36 -7.86
C HIS A 249 -29.85 -1.03 -8.70
N LEU A 250 -29.91 0.01 -9.53
CA LEU A 250 -28.73 0.46 -10.28
C LEU A 250 -27.61 0.88 -9.33
N TYR A 251 -27.95 1.61 -8.27
CA TYR A 251 -27.02 2.03 -7.23
C TYR A 251 -26.36 0.83 -6.51
N TYR A 252 -27.14 -0.21 -6.19
CA TYR A 252 -26.62 -1.47 -5.67
C TYR A 252 -25.58 -2.10 -6.60
N VAL A 253 -25.94 -2.35 -7.86
CA VAL A 253 -25.07 -3.02 -8.84
C VAL A 253 -23.79 -2.21 -9.08
N GLN A 254 -23.89 -0.89 -9.18
CA GLN A 254 -22.74 -0.02 -9.39
C GLN A 254 -21.72 -0.15 -8.25
N HIS A 255 -22.17 -0.02 -7.00
CA HIS A 255 -21.29 -0.10 -5.84
C HIS A 255 -20.75 -1.51 -5.60
N ASP A 256 -21.55 -2.54 -5.90
CA ASP A 256 -21.10 -3.93 -5.85
C ASP A 256 -19.97 -4.20 -6.87
N THR A 257 -20.13 -3.72 -8.10
CA THR A 257 -19.11 -3.84 -9.16
C THR A 257 -17.82 -3.13 -8.78
N ILE A 258 -17.91 -1.88 -8.28
CA ILE A 258 -16.74 -1.10 -7.84
C ILE A 258 -16.03 -1.79 -6.67
N CYS A 259 -16.78 -2.34 -5.72
CA CYS A 259 -16.23 -3.09 -4.60
C CYS A 259 -15.35 -4.26 -5.08
N ASN A 260 -15.88 -5.06 -6.00
CA ASN A 260 -15.18 -6.21 -6.56
C ASN A 260 -13.95 -5.80 -7.38
N ASP A 261 -14.06 -4.79 -8.23
CA ASP A 261 -12.93 -4.27 -9.01
C ASP A 261 -11.77 -3.80 -8.11
N LEU A 262 -12.09 -3.05 -7.05
CA LEU A 262 -11.10 -2.62 -6.05
C LEU A 262 -10.47 -3.82 -5.33
N LEU A 263 -11.25 -4.85 -5.00
CA LEU A 263 -10.74 -6.06 -4.35
C LEU A 263 -9.78 -6.82 -5.26
N TYR A 264 -10.12 -7.01 -6.54
CA TYR A 264 -9.23 -7.65 -7.50
C TYR A 264 -7.95 -6.84 -7.74
N SER A 265 -8.05 -5.51 -7.75
CA SER A 265 -6.89 -4.63 -7.85
C SER A 265 -5.91 -4.84 -6.67
N ILE A 266 -6.41 -5.03 -5.44
CA ILE A 266 -5.58 -5.33 -4.27
C ILE A 266 -4.83 -6.67 -4.44
N LEU A 267 -5.54 -7.71 -4.88
CA LEU A 267 -4.95 -9.04 -5.11
C LEU A 267 -3.90 -9.01 -6.22
N HIS A 268 -4.05 -8.12 -7.20
CA HIS A 268 -3.04 -7.89 -8.24
C HIS A 268 -1.79 -7.19 -7.69
N TYR A 269 -1.96 -6.18 -6.83
CA TYR A 269 -0.83 -5.44 -6.26
C TYR A 269 -0.05 -6.24 -5.20
N ILE A 270 -0.73 -7.10 -4.44
CA ILE A 270 -0.13 -7.93 -3.38
C ILE A 270 -0.49 -9.41 -3.62
N PRO A 271 0.30 -10.14 -4.42
CA PRO A 271 0.03 -11.55 -4.75
C PRO A 271 -0.07 -12.46 -3.53
N ASP A 272 0.69 -12.16 -2.46
CA ASP A 272 0.68 -12.93 -1.22
C ASP A 272 -0.70 -12.96 -0.54
N LEU A 273 -1.55 -11.94 -0.78
CA LEU A 273 -2.92 -11.93 -0.27
C LEU A 273 -3.85 -12.89 -1.01
N HIS A 274 -3.45 -13.40 -2.18
CA HIS A 274 -4.30 -14.31 -2.94
C HIS A 274 -4.51 -15.63 -2.21
N GLU A 275 -3.46 -16.18 -1.59
CA GLU A 275 -3.57 -17.41 -0.81
C GLU A 275 -4.50 -17.23 0.39
N PHE A 276 -4.32 -16.13 1.13
CA PHE A 276 -5.19 -15.77 2.25
C PHE A 276 -6.65 -15.58 1.81
N TYR A 277 -6.87 -14.94 0.66
CA TYR A 277 -8.21 -14.76 0.11
C TYR A 277 -8.88 -16.09 -0.26
N GLU A 278 -8.15 -17.01 -0.89
CA GLU A 278 -8.65 -18.35 -1.22
C GLU A 278 -8.91 -19.20 0.03
N GLU A 279 -8.13 -19.03 1.10
CA GLU A 279 -8.39 -19.67 2.39
C GLU A 279 -9.71 -19.18 2.99
N ILE A 280 -9.96 -17.87 2.98
CA ILE A 280 -11.23 -17.29 3.46
C ILE A 280 -12.41 -17.86 2.68
N LYS A 281 -12.31 -17.94 1.34
CA LYS A 281 -13.38 -18.51 0.51
C LYS A 281 -13.69 -19.96 0.88
N LYS A 282 -12.65 -20.78 1.07
CA LYS A 282 -12.81 -22.20 1.45
C LYS A 282 -13.46 -22.37 2.83
N ASN A 283 -13.13 -21.46 3.76
CA ASN A 283 -13.66 -21.50 5.13
C ASN A 283 -15.11 -20.98 5.23
N MET A 284 -15.59 -20.22 4.25
CA MET A 284 -16.99 -19.79 4.19
C MET A 284 -17.88 -20.91 3.61
N THR A 285 -18.62 -21.60 4.48
CA THR A 285 -19.53 -22.71 4.11
C THR A 285 -20.54 -22.36 3.03
N ASP A 286 -21.01 -21.11 3.00
CA ASP A 286 -22.03 -20.64 2.07
C ASP A 286 -21.46 -19.90 0.84
N TYR A 287 -20.14 -19.84 0.70
CA TYR A 287 -19.50 -19.07 -0.39
C TYR A 287 -19.90 -19.57 -1.78
N LYS A 288 -20.12 -20.89 -1.93
CA LYS A 288 -20.58 -21.49 -3.20
C LYS A 288 -21.91 -20.91 -3.69
N LEU A 289 -22.78 -20.48 -2.78
CA LEU A 289 -24.07 -19.85 -3.12
C LEU A 289 -23.90 -18.42 -3.65
N VAL A 290 -22.76 -17.80 -3.34
CA VAL A 290 -22.39 -16.45 -3.79
C VAL A 290 -21.64 -16.51 -5.13
N GLU A 291 -20.84 -17.54 -5.36
CA GLU A 291 -20.05 -17.74 -6.59
C GLU A 291 -20.89 -18.14 -7.82
N GLU A 292 -22.05 -18.79 -7.62
CA GLU A 292 -22.95 -19.21 -8.70
C GLU A 292 -23.92 -18.10 -9.20
N ARG A 293 -23.76 -16.85 -8.74
CA ARG A 293 -24.59 -15.69 -9.14
C ARG A 293 -23.84 -14.74 -10.07
#